data_AF-H6URZ0-F1
#
_entry.id   AF-H6URZ0-F1
#
_cell.length_a   1.000
_cell.length_b   1.000
_cell.length_c   1.000
_cell.angle_alpha   90.00
_cell.angle_beta   90.00
_cell.angle_gamma   90.00
#
_symmetry.space_group_name_H-M   'P 1'
#
loop_
_entity.id
_entity.type
_entity.pdbx_description
1 polymer ?
#
loop_
_entity_poly.entity_id
_entity_poly.type
_entity_poly.pdbx_seq_one_letter_code
_entity_poly.pdbx_strand_id
1 'polypeptide(L)'
;WLDRRTNYTRSLAVMSMVGYLLGLGDRHPSNLMLHRYSGKILHIDFGDCFEASMNREKFPEKVPFRLTRMLVKAMEVSGIEGNFRSTCENVMQVLRLHKDSVMAMMEAFVHDPLINWRLFNFNE
;
A
#
# COMPACT_ATOMS: atom_id res chain seq x y z
N TRP A 1 -23.99 5.30 5.22
CA TRP A 1 -23.07 4.42 5.96
C TRP A 1 -22.49 3.33 5.05
N LEU A 2 -23.34 2.55 4.37
CA LEU A 2 -22.92 1.46 3.49
C LEU A 2 -21.91 1.90 2.43
N ASP A 3 -22.17 3.03 1.75
CA ASP A 3 -21.26 3.56 0.73
C ASP A 3 -19.88 3.93 1.28
N ARG A 4 -19.83 4.55 2.47
CA ARG A 4 -18.56 4.90 3.13
C ARG A 4 -17.77 3.65 3.50
N ARG A 5 -18.44 2.61 3.98
CA ARG A 5 -17.82 1.30 4.27
C ARG A 5 -17.29 0.65 3.00
N THR A 6 -18.09 0.64 1.92
CA THR A 6 -17.65 0.12 0.63
C THR A 6 -16.44 0.88 0.08
N ASN A 7 -16.43 2.21 0.19
CA ASN A 7 -15.30 3.05 -0.18
C ASN A 7 -14.07 2.75 0.66
N TYR A 8 -14.22 2.63 1.98
CA TYR A 8 -13.15 2.24 2.89
C TYR A 8 -12.52 0.90 2.47
N THR A 9 -13.33 -0.14 2.30
CA THR A 9 -12.86 -1.48 1.95
C THR A 9 -12.15 -1.50 0.60
N ARG A 10 -12.71 -0.84 -0.42
CA ARG A 10 -12.12 -0.79 -1.77
C ARG A 10 -10.82 0.01 -1.79
N SER A 11 -10.79 1.18 -1.15
CA SER A 11 -9.56 1.99 -1.09
C SER A 11 -8.46 1.31 -0.28
N LEU A 12 -8.80 0.62 0.81
CA LEU A 12 -7.84 -0.17 1.57
C LEU A 12 -7.26 -1.31 0.73
N ALA A 13 -8.09 -2.03 -0.03
CA ALA A 13 -7.65 -3.08 -0.94
C ALA A 13 -6.70 -2.55 -2.03
N VAL A 14 -7.07 -1.45 -2.69
CA VAL A 14 -6.23 -0.78 -3.70
C VAL A 14 -4.88 -0.39 -3.11
N MET A 15 -4.87 0.33 -1.98
CA MET A 15 -3.62 0.75 -1.33
C MET A 15 -2.77 -0.43 -0.86
N SER A 16 -3.39 -1.55 -0.44
CA SER A 16 -2.67 -2.77 -0.04
C SER A 16 -1.93 -3.41 -1.22
N MET A 17 -2.59 -3.55 -2.38
CA MET A 17 -1.98 -4.19 -3.55
C MET A 17 -0.95 -3.29 -4.23
N VAL A 18 -1.25 -1.99 -4.37
CA VAL A 18 -0.31 -1.01 -4.95
C VAL A 18 0.88 -0.82 -4.03
N GLY A 19 0.66 -0.68 -2.72
CA GLY A 19 1.74 -0.55 -1.74
C GLY A 19 2.63 -1.78 -1.71
N TYR A 20 2.06 -2.98 -1.84
CA TYR A 20 2.85 -4.21 -2.00
C TYR A 20 3.74 -4.16 -3.25
N LEU A 21 3.19 -3.80 -4.42
CA LEU A 21 3.96 -3.72 -5.66
C LEU A 21 5.09 -2.68 -5.59
N LEU A 22 4.84 -1.54 -4.94
CA LEU A 22 5.83 -0.49 -4.73
C LEU A 22 6.91 -0.86 -3.69
N GLY A 23 6.68 -1.90 -2.88
CA GLY A 23 7.52 -2.20 -1.72
C GLY A 23 7.41 -1.12 -0.63
N LEU A 24 6.22 -0.56 -0.45
CA LEU A 24 5.94 0.47 0.56
C LEU A 24 6.01 -0.12 1.98
N GLY A 25 6.86 0.46 2.82
CA GLY A 25 6.95 0.19 4.25
C GLY A 25 6.51 1.38 5.11
N ASP A 26 6.92 1.38 6.38
CA ASP A 26 6.48 2.31 7.43
C ASP A 26 4.96 2.50 7.51
N ARG A 27 4.23 1.38 7.49
CA ARG A 27 2.77 1.39 7.35
C ARG A 27 2.06 1.61 8.69
N HIS A 28 2.62 2.39 9.60
CA HIS A 28 2.03 2.60 10.92
C HIS A 28 0.69 3.37 10.84
N PRO A 29 -0.20 3.28 11.85
CA PRO A 29 -1.54 3.89 11.78
C PRO A 29 -1.58 5.39 11.47
N SER A 30 -0.56 6.17 11.86
CA SER A 30 -0.50 7.60 11.54
C SER A 30 -0.27 7.88 10.04
N ASN A 31 0.22 6.89 9.29
CA ASN A 31 0.40 6.94 7.84
C ASN A 31 -0.83 6.41 7.09
N LEU A 32 -1.93 6.15 7.80
CA LEU A 32 -3.22 5.76 7.23
C LEU A 32 -4.23 6.89 7.41
N MET A 33 -4.38 7.73 6.39
CA MET A 33 -5.31 8.85 6.41
C MET A 33 -6.71 8.42 5.97
N LEU A 34 -7.72 8.61 6.83
CA LEU A 34 -9.12 8.38 6.50
C LEU A 34 -9.82 9.69 6.11
N HIS A 35 -10.36 9.75 4.91
CA HIS A 35 -11.16 10.88 4.47
C HIS A 35 -12.57 10.83 5.09
N ARG A 36 -12.87 11.78 5.98
CA ARG A 36 -14.07 11.78 6.84
C ARG A 36 -15.40 11.74 6.07
N TYR A 37 -15.47 12.39 4.91
CA TYR A 37 -16.72 12.49 4.15
C TYR A 37 -16.98 11.29 3.23
N SER A 38 -15.95 10.78 2.56
CA SER A 38 -16.10 9.69 1.58
C SER A 38 -15.87 8.30 2.20
N GLY A 39 -15.16 8.22 3.33
CA GLY A 39 -14.73 6.96 3.94
C GLY A 39 -13.52 6.32 3.25
N LYS A 40 -12.90 6.95 2.25
CA LYS A 40 -11.70 6.43 1.59
C LYS A 40 -10.49 6.50 2.53
N ILE A 41 -9.65 5.47 2.52
CA ILE A 41 -8.36 5.45 3.21
C ILE A 41 -7.22 5.62 2.20
N LEU A 42 -6.16 6.31 2.60
CA LEU A 42 -4.97 6.57 1.79
C LEU A 42 -3.72 6.36 2.64
N HIS A 43 -2.69 5.75 2.06
CA HIS A 43 -1.35 5.82 2.65
C HIS A 43 -0.77 7.22 2.41
N ILE A 44 -0.35 7.88 3.48
CA ILE A 44 0.41 9.12 3.43
C ILE A 44 1.84 8.83 3.89
N ASP A 45 2.77 9.67 3.45
CA ASP A 45 4.21 9.47 3.63
C ASP A 45 4.75 8.24 2.89
N PHE A 46 5.56 8.50 1.86
CA PHE A 46 6.14 7.50 0.97
C PHE A 46 7.67 7.49 1.10
N GLY A 47 8.21 7.94 2.24
CA GLY A 47 9.66 7.94 2.49
C GLY A 47 10.30 6.55 2.37
N ASP A 48 9.54 5.50 2.72
CA ASP A 48 9.97 4.11 2.74
C ASP A 48 9.38 3.30 1.58
N CYS A 49 9.88 3.52 0.36
CA CYS A 49 9.49 2.75 -0.83
C CYS A 49 10.58 1.80 -1.31
N PHE A 50 10.28 0.97 -2.31
CA PHE A 50 11.23 0.05 -2.95
C PHE A 50 11.90 -0.91 -1.94
N GLU A 51 11.09 -1.43 -1.02
CA GLU A 51 11.49 -2.42 -0.01
C GLU A 51 12.54 -1.92 1.00
N ALA A 52 12.74 -0.60 1.11
CA ALA A 52 13.68 0.00 2.06
C ALA A 52 13.46 -0.52 3.49
N SER A 53 12.22 -0.56 3.98
CA SER A 53 11.93 -1.06 5.35
C SER A 53 12.11 -2.57 5.51
N MET A 54 12.07 -3.35 4.42
CA MET A 54 12.35 -4.79 4.46
C MET A 54 13.84 -5.07 4.62
N ASN A 55 14.69 -4.19 4.10
CA ASN A 55 16.14 -4.33 4.10
C ASN A 55 16.85 -3.67 5.31
N ARG A 56 16.08 -3.07 6.22
CA ARG A 56 16.61 -2.51 7.48
C ARG A 56 17.24 -3.57 8.38
N GLU A 57 18.33 -3.20 9.04
CA GLU A 57 19.02 -4.06 10.01
C GLU A 57 18.16 -4.31 11.27
N LYS A 58 17.45 -3.29 11.76
CA LYS A 58 16.62 -3.36 12.96
C LYS A 58 15.13 -3.35 12.61
N PHE A 59 14.40 -4.31 13.19
CA PHE A 59 12.94 -4.45 13.07
C PHE A 59 12.40 -4.36 11.63
N PRO A 60 12.89 -5.20 10.70
CA PRO A 60 12.48 -5.15 9.30
C PRO A 60 10.99 -5.46 9.14
N GLU A 61 10.31 -4.69 8.29
CA GLU A 61 8.88 -4.85 8.05
C GLU A 61 8.62 -5.89 6.96
N LYS A 62 8.58 -7.18 7.32
CA LYS A 62 8.48 -8.30 6.35
C LYS A 62 7.09 -8.62 5.82
N VAL A 63 6.04 -7.97 6.33
CA VAL A 63 4.66 -8.23 5.85
C VAL A 63 4.43 -7.54 4.49
N PRO A 64 3.60 -8.09 3.59
CA PRO A 64 3.39 -7.52 2.27
C PRO A 64 2.58 -6.21 2.30
N PHE A 65 1.67 -6.07 3.28
CA PHE A 65 0.89 -4.87 3.56
C PHE A 65 0.28 -4.99 4.96
N ARG A 66 -0.23 -3.88 5.50
CA ARG A 66 -0.83 -3.85 6.83
C ARG A 66 -2.32 -4.22 6.79
N LEU A 67 -2.66 -5.34 7.42
CA LEU A 67 -4.06 -5.77 7.59
C LEU A 67 -4.32 -6.19 9.04
N THR A 68 -4.49 -5.21 9.93
CA THR A 68 -4.72 -5.48 11.35
C THR A 68 -6.18 -5.81 11.66
N ARG A 69 -6.43 -6.39 12.83
CA ARG A 69 -7.77 -6.68 13.34
C ARG A 69 -8.70 -5.46 13.35
N MET A 70 -8.19 -4.25 13.57
CA MET A 70 -9.02 -3.03 13.53
C MET A 70 -9.50 -2.72 12.10
N LEU A 71 -8.60 -2.86 11.12
CA LEU A 71 -8.94 -2.60 9.72
C LEU A 71 -9.96 -3.63 9.20
N VAL A 72 -9.78 -4.91 9.56
CA VAL A 72 -10.73 -5.97 9.19
C VAL A 72 -12.07 -5.77 9.88
N LYS A 73 -12.11 -5.39 11.17
CA LYS A 73 -13.37 -5.13 11.88
C LYS A 73 -14.19 -4.00 11.26
N ALA A 74 -13.55 -2.98 10.66
CA ALA A 74 -14.24 -1.91 9.96
C ALA A 74 -14.93 -2.37 8.66
N MET A 75 -14.59 -3.55 8.13
CA MET A 75 -15.27 -4.20 7.00
C MET A 75 -16.52 -4.99 7.43
N GLU A 76 -16.70 -5.18 8.75
CA GLU A 76 -17.82 -5.87 9.39
C GLU A 76 -18.06 -7.28 8.85
N VAL A 77 -19.32 -7.61 8.53
CA VAL A 77 -19.80 -8.97 8.23
C VAL A 77 -19.06 -9.61 7.07
N SER A 78 -18.67 -8.81 6.06
CA SER A 78 -17.95 -9.32 4.89
C SER A 78 -16.48 -9.63 5.18
N GLY A 79 -15.89 -9.01 6.21
CA GLY A 79 -14.47 -9.13 6.52
C GLY A 79 -13.59 -8.99 5.27
N ILE A 80 -12.62 -9.91 5.15
CA ILE A 80 -11.70 -9.97 4.00
C ILE A 80 -12.31 -10.70 2.79
N GLU A 81 -13.27 -11.59 3.00
CA GLU A 81 -13.80 -12.51 1.98
C GLU A 81 -14.82 -11.87 1.02
N GLY A 82 -15.20 -10.61 1.25
CA GLY A 82 -16.11 -9.87 0.37
C GLY A 82 -15.40 -8.89 -0.56
N ASN A 83 -15.84 -7.64 -0.52
CA ASN A 83 -15.34 -6.57 -1.38
C ASN A 83 -13.81 -6.39 -1.31
N PHE A 84 -13.18 -6.70 -0.17
CA PHE A 84 -11.72 -6.59 -0.03
C PHE A 84 -10.99 -7.54 -0.96
N ARG A 85 -11.21 -8.86 -0.84
CA ARG A 85 -10.61 -9.88 -1.70
C ARG A 85 -10.86 -9.61 -3.17
N SER A 86 -12.13 -9.42 -3.57
CA SER A 86 -12.47 -9.18 -4.98
C SER A 86 -11.79 -7.93 -5.52
N THR A 87 -11.67 -6.86 -4.72
CA THR A 87 -10.94 -5.65 -5.15
C THR A 87 -9.45 -5.91 -5.28
N CYS A 88 -8.84 -6.65 -4.35
CA CYS A 88 -7.43 -7.03 -4.43
C CYS A 88 -7.12 -7.83 -5.71
N GLU A 89 -7.96 -8.82 -6.03
CA GLU A 89 -7.83 -9.66 -7.23
C GLU A 89 -7.93 -8.82 -8.50
N ASN A 90 -8.95 -7.96 -8.59
CA ASN A 90 -9.13 -7.06 -9.74
C ASN A 90 -7.96 -6.09 -9.90
N VAL A 91 -7.46 -5.49 -8.80
CA VAL A 91 -6.32 -4.58 -8.85
C VAL A 91 -5.06 -5.30 -9.32
N MET A 92 -4.78 -6.49 -8.78
CA MET A 92 -3.63 -7.28 -9.21
C MET A 92 -3.73 -7.74 -10.66
N GLN A 93 -4.93 -8.08 -11.12
CA GLN A 93 -5.16 -8.41 -12.53
C GLN A 93 -4.83 -7.23 -13.44
N VAL A 94 -5.32 -6.03 -13.12
CA VAL A 94 -5.05 -4.81 -13.91
C VAL A 94 -3.56 -4.44 -13.88
N LEU A 95 -2.92 -4.50 -12.70
CA LEU A 95 -1.49 -4.22 -12.56
C LEU A 95 -0.64 -5.19 -13.40
N ARG A 96 -0.99 -6.48 -13.43
CA ARG A 96 -0.28 -7.48 -14.24
C ARG A 96 -0.56 -7.34 -15.74
N LEU A 97 -1.77 -6.97 -16.12
CA LEU A 97 -2.14 -6.74 -17.52
C LEU A 97 -1.33 -5.58 -18.13
N HIS A 98 -1.06 -4.54 -17.34
CA HIS A 98 -0.29 -3.36 -17.76
C HIS A 98 1.12 -3.33 -17.16
N LYS A 99 1.71 -4.50 -16.86
CA LYS A 99 2.98 -4.60 -16.15
C LYS A 99 4.11 -3.82 -16.83
N ASP A 100 4.18 -3.81 -18.17
CA ASP A 100 5.31 -3.21 -18.87
C ASP A 100 5.32 -1.69 -18.67
N SER A 101 4.16 -1.03 -18.75
CA SER A 101 4.02 0.40 -18.43
C SER A 101 4.33 0.71 -16.98
N VAL A 102 3.88 -0.14 -16.05
CA VAL A 102 4.12 0.06 -14.61
C VAL A 102 5.60 -0.12 -14.28
N MET A 103 6.26 -1.16 -14.82
CA MET A 103 7.68 -1.42 -14.64
C MET A 103 8.53 -0.29 -15.23
N ALA A 104 8.21 0.19 -16.44
CA ALA A 104 8.92 1.31 -17.05
C ALA A 104 8.89 2.57 -16.18
N MET A 105 7.75 2.88 -15.54
CA MET A 105 7.66 3.99 -14.59
C MET A 105 8.49 3.72 -13.33
N MET A 106 8.41 2.52 -12.76
CA MET A 106 9.16 2.17 -11.54
C MET A 106 10.68 2.22 -11.77
N GLU A 107 11.16 1.73 -12.91
CA GLU A 107 12.57 1.80 -13.31
C GLU A 107 13.04 3.25 -13.41
N ALA A 108 12.24 4.13 -14.04
CA ALA A 108 12.57 5.55 -14.13
C ALA A 108 12.72 6.20 -12.73
N PHE A 109 11.87 5.83 -11.77
CA PHE A 109 11.98 6.33 -10.39
C PHE A 109 13.21 5.79 -9.65
N VAL A 110 13.51 4.49 -9.77
CA VAL A 110 14.69 3.90 -9.10
C VAL A 110 15.99 4.50 -9.63
N HIS A 111 16.04 4.85 -10.92
CA HIS A 111 17.19 5.50 -11.53
C HIS A 111 17.21 7.02 -11.36
N ASP A 112 16.21 7.63 -10.72
CA ASP A 112 16.21 9.05 -10.40
C ASP A 112 17.34 9.36 -9.38
N PRO A 113 18.26 10.31 -9.69
CA PRO A 113 19.36 10.68 -8.80
C PRO A 113 18.91 11.13 -7.41
N LEU A 114 17.72 11.74 -7.29
CA LEU A 114 17.19 12.24 -6.02
C LEU A 114 16.70 11.11 -5.11
N ILE A 115 16.23 10.01 -5.69
CA ILE A 115 15.80 8.81 -4.94
C ILE A 115 17.03 8.01 -4.52
N ASN A 116 18.01 7.82 -5.42
CA ASN A 116 19.27 7.16 -5.08
C ASN A 116 19.95 7.83 -3.88
N TRP A 117 20.04 9.17 -3.87
CA TRP A 117 20.67 9.88 -2.74
C TRP A 117 19.97 9.62 -1.39
N ARG A 118 18.64 9.48 -1.38
CA ARG A 118 17.91 9.13 -0.14
C ARG A 118 18.08 7.66 0.26
N LEU A 119 18.05 6.72 -0.67
CA LEU A 119 18.16 5.29 -0.35
C LEU A 119 19.56 4.91 0.17
N PHE A 120 20.63 5.55 -0.32
CA PHE A 120 22.00 5.27 0.12
C PHE A 120 22.38 5.95 1.45
N ASN A 121 21.82 7.12 1.78
CA ASN A 121 22.14 7.82 3.03
C ASN A 121 21.53 7.19 4.30
N PHE A 122 20.66 6.18 4.17
CA PHE A 122 20.18 5.39 5.32
C PHE A 122 21.14 4.24 5.71
N ASN A 123 22.24 4.06 4.96
CA ASN A 123 23.26 3.04 5.19
C ASN A 123 24.58 3.59 5.76
N GLU A 124 24.62 4.86 6.19
CA GLU A 124 25.71 5.42 7.03
C GLU A 124 25.25 5.67 8.47
#